data_AF-A0A4R9X2M7-F1
#
_entry.id   AF-A0A4R9X2M7-F1
#
_cell.length_a   1.000
_cell.length_b   1.000
_cell.length_c   1.000
_cell.angle_alpha   90.00
_cell.angle_beta   90.00
_cell.angle_gamma   90.00
#
_symmetry.space_group_name_H-M   'P 1'
#
loop_
_entity.id
_entity.type
_entity.pdbx_description
1 polymer ?
#
loop_
_entity_poly.entity_id
_entity_poly.type
_entity_poly.pdbx_seq_one_letter_code
_entity_poly.pdbx_strand_id
1 'polypeptide(L)'
;MPDFAKIRARAAKRKGGEAALASLLGPMPDNAAVARIADDRILSTMAERIFAAGFVWRVIEQKWPGFEEAFLGFEPKRLLFQPDDFWHDLASDKRIVRNPQKIKSVRDNAAFVERVSKEHGSFGKFLADWPADDQVGLMAYLGKHGSRLGGNTGQYFLRWLEWDAFIISADMAAALRDAGLDVAESPTSKKDLDKVQAQINAWAAETGLPRRHISRILAMSIGENHSPEALREYMGE
;
A
#
# COMPACT_ATOMS: atom_id res chain seq x y z
N MET A 1 0.02 -21.34 19.23
CA MET A 1 0.07 -20.14 18.37
C MET A 1 1.52 -19.76 18.17
N PRO A 2 1.89 -19.22 17.01
CA PRO A 2 3.23 -18.72 16.79
C PRO A 2 3.56 -17.57 17.74
N ASP A 3 4.69 -17.65 18.42
CA ASP A 3 5.09 -16.74 19.51
C ASP A 3 5.62 -15.41 18.94
N PHE A 4 4.74 -14.40 18.89
CA PHE A 4 5.09 -13.07 18.35
C PHE A 4 6.17 -12.37 19.19
N ALA A 5 6.21 -12.61 20.50
CA ALA A 5 7.20 -12.00 21.37
C ALA A 5 8.63 -12.43 20.99
N LYS A 6 8.83 -13.69 20.61
CA LYS A 6 10.12 -14.17 20.08
C LYS A 6 10.50 -13.48 18.76
N ILE A 7 9.55 -13.31 17.85
CA ILE A 7 9.77 -12.63 16.56
C ILE A 7 10.19 -11.17 16.82
N ARG A 8 9.49 -10.48 17.72
CA ARG A 8 9.78 -9.10 18.11
C ARG A 8 11.16 -8.97 18.77
N ALA A 9 11.50 -9.86 19.69
CA ALA A 9 12.82 -9.89 20.33
C ALA A 9 13.94 -10.12 19.30
N ARG A 10 13.71 -11.00 18.32
CA ARG A 10 14.65 -11.23 17.21
C ARG A 10 14.81 -9.98 16.33
N ALA A 11 13.72 -9.32 15.97
CA ALA A 11 13.76 -8.06 15.22
C ALA A 11 14.50 -6.96 15.99
N ALA A 12 14.20 -6.79 17.30
CA ALA A 12 14.86 -5.81 18.15
C ALA A 12 16.38 -6.04 18.20
N LYS A 13 16.81 -7.29 18.45
CA LYS A 13 18.23 -7.65 18.44
C LYS A 13 18.90 -7.33 17.11
N ARG A 14 18.24 -7.62 15.99
CA ARG A 14 18.77 -7.36 14.63
C ARG A 14 18.92 -5.88 14.32
N LYS A 15 18.08 -5.01 14.90
CA LYS A 15 18.06 -3.57 14.64
C LYS A 15 18.79 -2.72 15.68
N GLY A 16 19.48 -3.35 16.64
CA GLY A 16 20.27 -2.63 17.65
C GLY A 16 19.49 -2.30 18.92
N GLY A 17 18.38 -2.99 19.20
CA GLY A 17 17.59 -2.90 20.42
C GLY A 17 16.15 -2.43 20.19
N GLU A 18 15.39 -2.40 21.27
CA GLU A 18 13.96 -2.04 21.27
C GLU A 18 13.71 -0.60 20.79
N ALA A 19 14.53 0.36 21.23
CA ALA A 19 14.41 1.75 20.82
C ALA A 19 14.66 1.94 19.31
N ALA A 20 15.70 1.27 18.78
CA ALA A 20 16.01 1.33 17.37
C ALA A 20 14.91 0.69 16.52
N LEU A 21 14.39 -0.48 16.92
CA LEU A 21 13.23 -1.10 16.28
C LEU A 21 12.01 -0.18 16.29
N ALA A 22 11.65 0.38 17.45
CA ALA A 22 10.50 1.27 17.59
C ALA A 22 10.60 2.47 16.65
N SER A 23 11.79 3.05 16.47
CA SER A 23 12.02 4.16 15.53
C SER A 23 11.76 3.81 14.06
N LEU A 24 11.76 2.51 13.71
CA LEU A 24 11.55 2.02 12.34
C LEU A 24 10.09 1.59 12.09
N LEU A 25 9.22 1.56 13.09
CA LEU A 25 7.82 1.13 12.93
C LEU A 25 6.93 2.20 12.31
N GLY A 26 7.34 3.46 12.42
CA GLY A 26 6.58 4.63 11.96
C GLY A 26 5.50 5.04 12.97
N PRO A 27 4.68 6.05 12.61
CA PRO A 27 3.57 6.49 13.46
C PRO A 27 2.46 5.44 13.53
N MET A 28 1.67 5.48 14.60
CA MET A 28 0.45 4.68 14.72
C MET A 28 -0.54 5.12 13.63
N PRO A 29 -1.00 4.20 12.77
CA PRO A 29 -2.00 4.53 11.76
C PRO A 29 -3.34 4.84 12.42
N ASP A 30 -4.12 5.71 11.78
CA ASP A 30 -5.49 6.06 12.16
C ASP A 30 -6.39 5.95 10.93
N ASN A 31 -7.09 4.82 10.80
CA ASN A 31 -8.01 4.60 9.69
C ASN A 31 -9.11 5.66 9.63
N ALA A 32 -9.53 6.24 10.76
CA ALA A 32 -10.54 7.29 10.75
C ALA A 32 -10.01 8.59 10.13
N ALA A 33 -8.70 8.87 10.23
CA ALA A 33 -8.08 10.03 9.59
C ALA A 33 -8.10 9.94 8.05
N VAL A 34 -8.14 8.72 7.48
CA VAL A 34 -8.22 8.47 6.02
C VAL A 34 -9.48 9.11 5.42
N ALA A 35 -10.56 9.27 6.20
CA ALA A 35 -11.78 9.93 5.78
C ALA A 35 -11.59 11.38 5.30
N ARG A 36 -10.50 12.03 5.72
CA ARG A 36 -10.16 13.43 5.38
C ARG A 36 -9.32 13.55 4.11
N ILE A 37 -8.85 12.44 3.54
CA ILE A 37 -8.07 12.46 2.30
C ILE A 37 -9.02 12.77 1.14
N ALA A 38 -8.70 13.82 0.39
CA ALA A 38 -9.48 14.25 -0.76
C ALA A 38 -9.30 13.28 -1.95
N ASP A 39 -10.34 13.16 -2.78
CA ASP A 39 -10.40 12.19 -3.86
C ASP A 39 -9.30 12.37 -4.92
N ASP A 40 -8.82 13.60 -5.12
CA ASP A 40 -7.68 13.89 -5.99
C ASP A 40 -6.37 13.32 -5.45
N ARG A 41 -6.17 13.39 -4.13
CA ARG A 41 -5.02 12.77 -3.46
C ARG A 41 -5.13 11.25 -3.49
N ILE A 42 -6.32 10.69 -3.32
CA ILE A 42 -6.56 9.25 -3.49
C ILE A 42 -6.17 8.80 -4.90
N LEU A 43 -6.64 9.49 -5.93
CA LEU A 43 -6.33 9.15 -7.32
C LEU A 43 -4.83 9.34 -7.63
N SER A 44 -4.22 10.40 -7.11
CA SER A 44 -2.77 10.64 -7.21
C SER A 44 -1.99 9.46 -6.60
N THR A 45 -2.31 9.03 -5.38
CA THR A 45 -1.64 7.88 -4.74
C THR A 45 -1.87 6.58 -5.51
N MET A 46 -3.08 6.31 -6.02
CA MET A 46 -3.35 5.15 -6.88
C MET A 46 -2.43 5.17 -8.11
N ALA A 47 -2.38 6.29 -8.82
CA ALA A 47 -1.56 6.46 -10.01
C ALA A 47 -0.08 6.25 -9.66
N GLU A 48 0.41 6.84 -8.58
CA GLU A 48 1.81 6.75 -8.19
C GLU A 48 2.24 5.31 -7.96
N ARG A 49 1.46 4.54 -7.20
CA ARG A 49 1.77 3.14 -6.93
C ARG A 49 1.71 2.30 -8.21
N ILE A 50 0.79 2.59 -9.13
CA ILE A 50 0.72 1.92 -10.44
C ILE A 50 1.94 2.26 -11.31
N PHE A 51 2.37 3.53 -11.34
CA PHE A 51 3.54 3.98 -12.09
C PHE A 51 4.86 3.46 -11.50
N ALA A 52 4.94 3.34 -10.17
CA ALA A 52 6.06 2.78 -9.43
C ALA A 52 6.18 1.25 -9.56
N ALA A 53 5.08 0.54 -9.84
CA ALA A 53 5.11 -0.90 -10.05
C ALA A 53 5.97 -1.30 -11.26
N GLY A 54 7.02 -2.10 -11.00
CA GLY A 54 7.99 -2.54 -12.02
C GLY A 54 8.94 -1.43 -12.48
N PHE A 55 9.14 -0.39 -11.67
CA PHE A 55 10.00 0.75 -11.99
C PHE A 55 10.82 1.18 -10.76
N VAL A 56 11.88 1.97 -10.99
CA VAL A 56 12.66 2.56 -9.89
C VAL A 56 11.82 3.65 -9.23
N TRP A 57 11.40 3.42 -7.98
CA TRP A 57 10.48 4.31 -7.26
C TRP A 57 10.95 5.77 -7.22
N ARG A 58 12.24 6.00 -6.91
CA ARG A 58 12.84 7.34 -6.90
C ARG A 58 12.65 8.12 -8.19
N VAL A 59 12.65 7.44 -9.34
CA VAL A 59 12.47 8.10 -10.64
C VAL A 59 11.01 8.56 -10.83
N ILE A 60 10.04 7.80 -10.30
CA ILE A 60 8.63 8.22 -10.31
C ILE A 60 8.43 9.42 -9.37
N GLU A 61 8.97 9.35 -8.15
CA GLU A 61 8.89 10.44 -7.17
C GLU A 61 9.48 11.75 -7.71
N GLN A 62 10.65 11.69 -8.35
CA GLN A 62 11.28 12.85 -8.99
C GLN A 62 10.45 13.44 -10.14
N LYS A 63 9.73 12.60 -10.89
CA LYS A 63 8.83 13.06 -11.96
C LYS A 63 7.45 13.49 -11.46
N TRP A 64 7.10 13.21 -10.21
CA TRP A 64 5.74 13.36 -9.70
C TRP A 64 5.13 14.77 -9.88
N PRO A 65 5.88 15.88 -9.72
CA PRO A 65 5.35 17.21 -10.05
C PRO A 65 4.86 17.34 -11.50
N GLY A 66 5.57 16.71 -12.44
CA GLY A 66 5.16 16.65 -13.84
C GLY A 66 3.91 15.78 -14.08
N PHE A 67 3.72 14.73 -13.28
CA PHE A 67 2.48 13.95 -13.27
C PHE A 67 1.30 14.77 -12.73
N GLU A 68 1.47 15.49 -11.62
CA GLU A 68 0.45 16.37 -11.06
C GLU A 68 -0.02 17.39 -12.10
N GLU A 69 0.90 18.03 -12.83
CA GLU A 69 0.52 18.95 -13.92
C GLU A 69 -0.18 18.26 -15.09
N ALA A 70 0.38 17.14 -15.58
CA ALA A 70 -0.13 16.44 -16.76
C ALA A 70 -1.53 15.84 -16.51
N PHE A 71 -1.78 15.35 -15.30
CA PHE A 71 -3.07 14.81 -14.88
C PHE A 71 -3.95 15.83 -14.15
N LEU A 72 -3.72 17.13 -14.34
CA LEU A 72 -4.61 18.20 -13.90
C LEU A 72 -4.88 18.21 -12.38
N GLY A 73 -3.86 17.87 -11.59
CA GLY A 73 -3.91 17.73 -10.14
C GLY A 73 -4.62 16.46 -9.67
N PHE A 74 -4.83 15.49 -10.58
CA PHE A 74 -5.58 14.26 -10.35
C PHE A 74 -7.03 14.49 -9.89
N GLU A 75 -7.64 15.64 -10.19
CA GLU A 75 -9.05 15.86 -9.84
C GLU A 75 -9.95 14.95 -10.70
N PRO A 76 -10.67 13.98 -10.09
CA PRO A 76 -11.34 12.93 -10.86
C PRO A 76 -12.35 13.47 -11.87
N LYS A 77 -13.17 14.46 -11.50
CA LYS A 77 -14.20 15.00 -12.39
C LYS A 77 -13.56 15.71 -13.57
N ARG A 78 -12.57 16.58 -13.34
CA ARG A 78 -11.84 17.32 -14.36
C ARG A 78 -11.18 16.38 -15.37
N LEU A 79 -10.62 15.26 -14.92
CA LEU A 79 -10.08 14.22 -15.79
C LEU A 79 -11.17 13.52 -16.61
N LEU A 80 -12.31 13.19 -15.99
CA LEU A 80 -13.44 12.56 -16.69
C LEU A 80 -14.11 13.46 -17.72
N PHE A 81 -13.97 14.79 -17.60
CA PHE A 81 -14.41 15.75 -18.60
C PHE A 81 -13.46 15.89 -19.80
N GLN A 82 -12.23 15.34 -19.73
CA GLN A 82 -11.28 15.49 -20.82
C GLN A 82 -11.67 14.63 -22.04
N PRO A 83 -11.52 15.15 -23.27
CA PRO A 83 -11.78 14.40 -24.49
C PRO A 83 -10.72 13.30 -24.72
N ASP A 84 -10.96 12.41 -25.67
CA ASP A 84 -10.02 11.33 -25.99
C ASP A 84 -8.64 11.84 -26.44
N ASP A 85 -8.58 12.99 -27.13
CA ASP A 85 -7.33 13.62 -27.58
C ASP A 85 -6.41 13.98 -26.40
N PHE A 86 -6.96 14.44 -25.26
CA PHE A 86 -6.17 14.70 -24.06
C PHE A 86 -5.44 13.44 -23.58
N TRP A 87 -6.13 12.30 -23.58
CA TRP A 87 -5.54 11.02 -23.18
C TRP A 87 -4.53 10.50 -24.20
N HIS A 88 -4.77 10.76 -25.47
CA HIS A 88 -3.83 10.45 -26.55
C HIS A 88 -2.54 11.25 -26.41
N ASP A 89 -2.63 12.55 -26.16
CA ASP A 89 -1.50 13.47 -26.04
C ASP A 89 -0.58 13.13 -24.85
N LEU A 90 -1.15 12.61 -23.75
CA LEU A 90 -0.37 12.13 -22.61
C LEU A 90 0.62 11.02 -22.98
N ALA A 91 0.34 10.22 -24.02
CA ALA A 91 1.29 9.21 -24.50
C ALA A 91 2.58 9.82 -25.07
N SER A 92 2.55 11.10 -25.44
CA SER A 92 3.70 11.86 -25.95
C SER A 92 4.28 12.84 -24.94
N ASP A 93 3.63 13.05 -23.78
CA ASP A 93 4.05 14.01 -22.77
C ASP A 93 5.35 13.56 -22.07
N LYS A 94 6.39 14.39 -22.16
CA LYS A 94 7.73 14.11 -21.62
C LYS A 94 7.81 14.29 -20.09
N ARG A 95 6.84 14.97 -19.48
CA ARG A 95 6.75 15.15 -18.03
C ARG A 95 6.59 13.81 -17.33
N ILE A 96 5.76 12.93 -17.91
CA ILE A 96 5.40 11.64 -17.30
C ILE A 96 6.22 10.46 -17.83
N VAL A 97 5.93 9.26 -17.31
CA VAL A 97 6.34 8.00 -17.92
C VAL A 97 5.29 7.58 -18.94
N ARG A 98 5.67 7.55 -20.22
CA ARG A 98 4.79 7.31 -21.37
C ARG A 98 4.43 5.84 -21.53
N ASN A 99 3.61 5.32 -20.60
CA ASN A 99 3.09 3.95 -20.63
C ASN A 99 1.57 3.99 -20.88
N PRO A 100 1.08 3.59 -22.07
CA PRO A 100 -0.33 3.70 -22.43
C PRO A 100 -1.28 2.94 -21.48
N GLN A 101 -0.88 1.76 -21.00
CA GLN A 101 -1.70 0.97 -20.07
C GLN A 101 -1.84 1.65 -18.70
N LYS A 102 -0.76 2.27 -18.22
CA LYS A 102 -0.78 3.00 -16.94
C LYS A 102 -1.52 4.32 -17.07
N ILE A 103 -1.38 5.04 -18.19
CA ILE A 103 -2.18 6.24 -18.48
C ILE A 103 -3.68 5.89 -18.51
N LYS A 104 -4.06 4.83 -19.24
CA LYS A 104 -5.44 4.33 -19.25
C LYS A 104 -5.95 4.01 -17.84
N SER A 105 -5.12 3.41 -16.99
CA SER A 105 -5.52 3.10 -15.61
C SER A 105 -5.86 4.34 -14.79
N VAL A 106 -5.26 5.51 -15.06
CA VAL A 106 -5.64 6.77 -14.40
C VAL A 106 -7.06 7.18 -14.79
N ARG A 107 -7.42 7.08 -16.09
CA ARG A 107 -8.79 7.35 -16.56
C ARG A 107 -9.81 6.40 -15.92
N ASP A 108 -9.51 5.10 -15.94
CA ASP A 108 -10.38 4.08 -15.35
C ASP A 108 -10.55 4.30 -13.83
N ASN A 109 -9.45 4.64 -13.14
CA ASN A 109 -9.48 4.88 -11.69
C ASN A 109 -10.13 6.21 -11.32
N ALA A 110 -10.10 7.24 -12.17
CA ALA A 110 -10.88 8.46 -11.97
C ALA A 110 -12.39 8.15 -11.94
N ALA A 111 -12.86 7.31 -12.87
CA ALA A 111 -14.25 6.85 -12.90
C ALA A 111 -14.60 6.00 -11.67
N PHE A 112 -13.68 5.12 -11.25
CA PHE A 112 -13.83 4.32 -10.05
C PHE A 112 -13.94 5.19 -8.79
N VAL A 113 -13.04 6.16 -8.62
CA VAL A 113 -13.02 7.08 -7.48
C VAL A 113 -14.30 7.89 -7.42
N GLU A 114 -14.73 8.47 -8.54
CA GLU A 114 -15.98 9.25 -8.61
C GLU A 114 -17.21 8.39 -8.25
N ARG A 115 -17.27 7.14 -8.72
CA ARG A 115 -18.39 6.23 -8.42
C ARG A 115 -18.46 5.91 -6.92
N VAL A 116 -17.35 5.47 -6.32
CA VAL A 116 -17.30 5.15 -4.88
C VAL A 116 -17.58 6.39 -4.04
N SER A 117 -17.06 7.55 -4.45
CA SER A 117 -17.27 8.82 -3.73
C SER A 117 -18.73 9.26 -3.74
N LYS A 118 -19.48 8.99 -4.83
CA LYS A 118 -20.94 9.20 -4.85
C LYS A 118 -21.68 8.27 -3.91
N GLU A 119 -21.24 7.02 -3.78
CA GLU A 119 -21.87 6.00 -2.93
C GLU A 119 -21.61 6.25 -1.43
N HIS A 120 -20.41 6.71 -1.06
CA HIS A 120 -19.94 6.82 0.32
C HIS A 120 -19.67 8.27 0.81
N GLY A 121 -19.88 9.26 -0.06
CA GLY A 121 -19.61 10.67 0.22
C GLY A 121 -18.16 11.13 -0.01
N SER A 122 -17.20 10.22 0.00
CA SER A 122 -15.84 10.37 -0.56
C SER A 122 -15.15 8.99 -0.60
N PHE A 123 -14.08 8.85 -1.38
CA PHE A 123 -13.31 7.61 -1.38
C PHE A 123 -12.57 7.40 -0.05
N GLY A 124 -12.09 8.49 0.57
CA GLY A 124 -11.48 8.44 1.89
C GLY A 124 -12.43 7.88 2.96
N LYS A 125 -13.72 8.26 2.95
CA LYS A 125 -14.73 7.72 3.87
C LYS A 125 -14.97 6.23 3.64
N PHE A 126 -15.07 5.81 2.38
CA PHE A 126 -15.16 4.40 2.03
C PHE A 126 -14.01 3.58 2.64
N LEU A 127 -12.77 4.07 2.57
CA LEU A 127 -11.61 3.39 3.16
C LEU A 127 -11.63 3.39 4.69
N ALA A 128 -12.04 4.50 5.30
CA ALA A 128 -12.12 4.64 6.75
C ALA A 128 -13.19 3.73 7.38
N ASP A 129 -14.32 3.55 6.69
CA ASP A 129 -15.45 2.72 7.12
C ASP A 129 -15.22 1.22 6.85
N TRP A 130 -14.23 0.86 6.03
CA TRP A 130 -13.90 -0.54 5.75
C TRP A 130 -13.38 -1.24 7.02
N PRO A 131 -13.83 -2.47 7.34
CA PRO A 131 -13.36 -3.19 8.52
C PRO A 131 -11.83 -3.31 8.57
N ALA A 132 -11.22 -2.81 9.65
CA ALA A 132 -9.76 -2.75 9.79
C ALA A 132 -9.10 -4.14 9.77
N ASP A 133 -9.86 -5.19 10.09
CA ASP A 133 -9.42 -6.58 10.07
C ASP A 133 -9.65 -7.31 8.73
N ASP A 134 -10.18 -6.61 7.72
CA ASP A 134 -10.47 -7.16 6.39
C ASP A 134 -9.69 -6.49 5.24
N GLN A 135 -8.36 -6.43 5.36
CA GLN A 135 -7.50 -5.90 4.29
C GLN A 135 -7.59 -6.74 3.00
N VAL A 136 -7.67 -8.06 3.08
CA VAL A 136 -7.74 -8.97 1.93
C VAL A 136 -9.05 -8.76 1.17
N GLY A 137 -10.18 -8.57 1.86
CA GLY A 137 -11.42 -8.17 1.23
C GLY A 137 -11.33 -6.81 0.55
N LEU A 138 -10.71 -5.81 1.20
CA LEU A 138 -10.50 -4.49 0.62
C LEU A 138 -9.66 -4.55 -0.66
N MET A 139 -8.54 -5.28 -0.62
CA MET A 139 -7.68 -5.46 -1.78
C MET A 139 -8.38 -6.23 -2.92
N ALA A 140 -9.21 -7.22 -2.59
CA ALA A 140 -10.02 -7.92 -3.59
C ALA A 140 -11.03 -6.97 -4.25
N TYR A 141 -11.68 -6.09 -3.47
CA TYR A 141 -12.56 -5.05 -3.98
C TYR A 141 -11.80 -4.08 -4.91
N LEU A 142 -10.67 -3.53 -4.45
CA LEU A 142 -9.83 -2.62 -5.23
C LEU A 142 -9.35 -3.26 -6.54
N GLY A 143 -8.91 -4.52 -6.50
CA GLY A 143 -8.45 -5.26 -7.68
C GLY A 143 -9.57 -5.58 -8.67
N LYS A 144 -10.81 -5.76 -8.20
CA LYS A 144 -11.98 -6.04 -9.04
C LYS A 144 -12.58 -4.77 -9.67
N HIS A 145 -12.62 -3.68 -8.92
CA HIS A 145 -13.34 -2.46 -9.29
C HIS A 145 -12.45 -1.35 -9.83
N GLY A 146 -11.16 -1.35 -9.48
CA GLY A 146 -10.17 -0.45 -10.04
C GLY A 146 -9.35 -1.09 -11.16
N SER A 147 -8.47 -0.30 -11.76
CA SER A 147 -7.57 -0.68 -12.83
C SER A 147 -6.14 -0.76 -12.29
N ARG A 148 -5.54 -1.96 -12.36
CA ARG A 148 -4.17 -2.27 -11.89
C ARG A 148 -3.92 -2.08 -10.39
N LEU A 149 -4.98 -2.13 -9.56
CA LEU A 149 -4.90 -2.01 -8.10
C LEU A 149 -4.81 -3.35 -7.35
N GLY A 150 -4.70 -4.47 -8.05
CA GLY A 150 -4.52 -5.80 -7.43
C GLY A 150 -3.08 -6.05 -6.93
N GLY A 151 -2.92 -7.16 -6.20
CA GLY A 151 -1.61 -7.63 -5.75
C GLY A 151 -0.88 -6.64 -4.84
N ASN A 152 0.42 -6.46 -5.07
CA ASN A 152 1.24 -5.56 -4.25
C ASN A 152 0.84 -4.08 -4.38
N THR A 153 0.31 -3.66 -5.53
CA THR A 153 -0.13 -2.26 -5.72
C THR A 153 -1.18 -1.88 -4.69
N GLY A 154 -2.16 -2.76 -4.42
CA GLY A 154 -3.19 -2.52 -3.42
C GLY A 154 -2.64 -2.40 -2.00
N GLN A 155 -1.68 -3.26 -1.63
CA GLN A 155 -1.02 -3.20 -0.32
C GLN A 155 -0.28 -1.87 -0.12
N TYR A 156 0.49 -1.45 -1.12
CA TYR A 156 1.23 -0.20 -1.08
C TYR A 156 0.32 1.03 -1.14
N PHE A 157 -0.75 0.98 -1.93
CA PHE A 157 -1.76 2.05 -1.97
C PHE A 157 -2.35 2.30 -0.58
N LEU A 158 -2.81 1.25 0.11
CA LEU A 158 -3.37 1.39 1.45
C LEU A 158 -2.33 1.91 2.44
N ARG A 159 -1.10 1.37 2.40
CA ARG A 159 -0.01 1.81 3.28
C ARG A 159 0.35 3.29 3.09
N TRP A 160 0.38 3.79 1.86
CA TRP A 160 0.73 5.19 1.56
C TRP A 160 -0.38 6.18 1.88
N LEU A 161 -1.62 5.71 2.00
CA LEU A 161 -2.72 6.50 2.54
C LEU A 161 -2.77 6.46 4.08
N GLU A 162 -1.77 5.87 4.73
CA GLU A 162 -1.71 5.68 6.19
C GLU A 162 -2.85 4.83 6.76
N TRP A 163 -3.53 4.05 5.92
CA TRP A 163 -4.43 2.98 6.37
C TRP A 163 -3.60 1.86 7.02
N ASP A 164 -4.11 1.22 8.08
CA ASP A 164 -3.44 0.15 8.84
C ASP A 164 -3.27 -1.14 8.04
N ALA A 165 -2.46 -1.08 6.99
CA ALA A 165 -2.20 -2.16 6.06
C ALA A 165 -0.94 -2.92 6.44
N PHE A 166 -0.95 -4.25 6.39
CA PHE A 166 0.26 -5.06 6.31
C PHE A 166 0.76 -5.17 4.85
N ILE A 167 2.08 -5.30 4.67
CA ILE A 167 2.71 -5.59 3.38
C ILE A 167 3.38 -6.96 3.46
N ILE A 168 2.96 -7.88 2.61
CA ILE A 168 3.53 -9.22 2.45
C ILE A 168 4.82 -9.10 1.61
N SER A 169 5.90 -8.67 2.24
CA SER A 169 7.24 -8.77 1.67
C SER A 169 7.75 -10.22 1.68
N ALA A 170 8.84 -10.48 0.95
CA ALA A 170 9.51 -11.79 0.98
C ALA A 170 9.92 -12.17 2.41
N ASP A 171 10.48 -11.23 3.18
CA ASP A 171 10.89 -11.47 4.57
C ASP A 171 9.71 -11.64 5.52
N MET A 172 8.60 -10.90 5.32
CA MET A 172 7.38 -11.13 6.10
C MET A 172 6.83 -12.54 5.83
N ALA A 173 6.76 -12.96 4.56
CA ALA A 173 6.30 -14.30 4.21
C ALA A 173 7.23 -15.38 4.79
N ALA A 174 8.55 -15.16 4.74
CA ALA A 174 9.52 -16.05 5.36
C ALA A 174 9.34 -16.12 6.89
N ALA A 175 9.13 -14.99 7.55
CA ALA A 175 8.90 -14.95 8.99
C ALA A 175 7.60 -15.67 9.39
N LEU A 176 6.53 -15.55 8.60
CA LEU A 176 5.27 -16.27 8.82
C LEU A 176 5.47 -17.79 8.72
N ARG A 177 6.19 -18.26 7.69
CA ARG A 177 6.51 -19.68 7.52
C ARG A 177 7.43 -20.21 8.62
N ASP A 178 8.45 -19.44 9.00
CA ASP A 178 9.35 -19.73 10.14
C ASP A 178 8.57 -19.83 11.46
N ALA A 179 7.52 -19.03 11.60
CA ALA A 179 6.60 -19.08 12.74
C ALA A 179 5.60 -20.26 12.66
N GLY A 180 5.62 -21.05 11.58
CA GLY A 180 4.80 -22.25 11.40
C GLY A 180 3.50 -22.04 10.63
N LEU A 181 3.29 -20.87 10.00
CA LEU A 181 2.13 -20.66 9.13
C LEU A 181 2.35 -21.36 7.79
N ASP A 182 1.47 -22.32 7.47
CA ASP A 182 1.47 -23.06 6.21
C ASP A 182 0.96 -22.18 5.06
N VAL A 183 1.87 -21.47 4.39
CA VAL A 183 1.61 -20.65 3.19
C VAL A 183 2.76 -20.80 2.19
N ALA A 184 2.51 -20.47 0.92
CA ALA A 184 3.53 -20.51 -0.12
C ALA A 184 4.71 -19.56 0.14
N GLU A 185 5.81 -19.74 -0.60
CA GLU A 185 6.96 -18.85 -0.52
C GLU A 185 6.60 -17.39 -0.82
N SER A 186 5.78 -17.21 -1.86
CA SER A 186 5.18 -15.96 -2.30
C SER A 186 3.66 -16.09 -2.26
N PRO A 187 3.01 -15.83 -1.11
CA PRO A 187 1.59 -16.09 -0.93
C PRO A 187 0.75 -15.09 -1.72
N THR A 188 0.12 -15.58 -2.78
CA THR A 188 -0.75 -14.78 -3.68
C THR A 188 -2.13 -15.41 -3.86
N SER A 189 -2.31 -16.67 -3.47
CA SER A 189 -3.60 -17.36 -3.54
C SER A 189 -4.55 -16.81 -2.48
N LYS A 190 -5.87 -16.80 -2.77
CA LYS A 190 -6.86 -16.35 -1.79
C LYS A 190 -6.76 -17.15 -0.47
N LYS A 191 -6.55 -18.46 -0.56
CA LYS A 191 -6.36 -19.33 0.62
C LYS A 191 -5.19 -18.88 1.50
N ASP A 192 -4.05 -18.56 0.89
CA ASP A 192 -2.88 -18.11 1.66
C ASP A 192 -3.11 -16.71 2.22
N LEU A 193 -3.68 -15.79 1.44
CA LEU A 193 -4.00 -14.44 1.90
C LEU A 193 -4.95 -14.45 3.10
N ASP A 194 -5.97 -15.31 3.08
CA ASP A 194 -6.91 -15.47 4.20
C ASP A 194 -6.20 -16.00 5.45
N LYS A 195 -5.27 -16.97 5.31
CA LYS A 195 -4.43 -17.47 6.42
C LYS A 195 -3.52 -16.37 6.98
N VAL A 196 -2.89 -15.57 6.10
CA VAL A 196 -2.04 -14.44 6.50
C VAL A 196 -2.85 -13.41 7.30
N GLN A 197 -4.01 -12.98 6.79
CA GLN A 197 -4.88 -12.03 7.47
C GLN A 197 -5.32 -12.55 8.84
N ALA A 198 -5.76 -13.80 8.92
CA ALA A 198 -6.17 -14.40 10.19
C ALA A 198 -5.03 -14.38 11.23
N GLN A 199 -3.80 -14.73 10.82
CA GLN A 199 -2.64 -14.71 11.72
C GLN A 199 -2.25 -13.29 12.16
N ILE A 200 -2.30 -12.32 11.24
CA ILE A 200 -2.02 -10.92 11.56
C ILE A 200 -3.07 -10.34 12.51
N ASN A 201 -4.35 -10.62 12.26
CA ASN A 201 -5.45 -10.20 13.14
C ASN A 201 -5.33 -10.80 14.54
N ALA A 202 -4.95 -12.08 14.65
CA ALA A 202 -4.72 -12.72 15.94
C ALA A 202 -3.61 -12.01 16.73
N TRP A 203 -2.48 -11.70 16.09
CA TRP A 203 -1.40 -10.95 16.75
C TRP A 203 -1.76 -9.50 17.05
N ALA A 204 -2.55 -8.83 16.21
CA ALA A 204 -3.05 -7.49 16.48
C ALA A 204 -3.93 -7.48 17.74
N ALA A 205 -4.83 -8.46 17.88
CA ALA A 205 -5.67 -8.62 19.06
C ALA A 205 -4.85 -8.97 20.31
N GLU A 206 -3.84 -9.84 20.19
CA GLU A 206 -2.96 -10.25 21.30
C GLU A 206 -2.09 -9.10 21.82
N THR A 207 -1.54 -8.29 20.91
CA THR A 207 -0.48 -7.32 21.24
C THR A 207 -0.95 -5.88 21.34
N GLY A 208 -2.12 -5.57 20.78
CA GLY A 208 -2.58 -4.19 20.59
C GLY A 208 -1.78 -3.40 19.54
N LEU A 209 -0.86 -4.04 18.82
CA LEU A 209 -0.09 -3.39 17.76
C LEU A 209 -0.91 -3.30 16.47
N PRO A 210 -0.72 -2.22 15.68
CA PRO A 210 -1.33 -2.09 14.37
C PRO A 210 -0.69 -3.10 13.39
N ARG A 211 -1.45 -3.51 12.38
CA ARG A 211 -1.05 -4.47 11.35
C ARG A 211 0.17 -3.98 10.57
N ARG A 212 0.28 -2.65 10.37
CA ARG A 212 1.47 -1.97 9.85
C ARG A 212 2.73 -2.37 10.61
N HIS A 213 2.69 -2.28 11.94
CA HIS A 213 3.84 -2.55 12.81
C HIS A 213 4.16 -4.03 12.84
N ILE A 214 3.14 -4.88 12.96
CA ILE A 214 3.29 -6.34 12.92
C ILE A 214 4.01 -6.77 11.64
N SER A 215 3.59 -6.23 10.48
CA SER A 215 4.24 -6.55 9.20
C SER A 215 5.69 -6.08 9.13
N ARG A 216 6.00 -4.87 9.63
CA ARG A 216 7.39 -4.35 9.70
C ARG A 216 8.25 -5.20 10.64
N ILE A 217 7.74 -5.58 11.81
CA ILE A 217 8.45 -6.43 12.78
C ILE A 217 8.78 -7.79 12.16
N LEU A 218 7.81 -8.42 11.47
CA LEU A 218 8.01 -9.70 10.78
C LEU A 218 9.15 -9.59 9.76
N ALA A 219 9.08 -8.60 8.86
CA ALA A 219 10.08 -8.37 7.83
C ALA A 219 11.47 -8.10 8.41
N MET A 220 11.57 -7.38 9.53
CA MET A 220 12.85 -7.07 10.18
C MET A 220 13.42 -8.23 11.01
N SER A 221 12.64 -9.28 11.26
CA SER A 221 13.03 -10.40 12.11
C SER A 221 13.89 -11.45 11.40
N ILE A 222 13.87 -11.52 10.08
CA ILE A 222 14.55 -12.54 9.28
C ILE A 222 15.13 -11.92 8.00
N GLY A 223 15.71 -12.73 7.11
CA GLY A 223 16.28 -12.27 5.84
C GLY A 223 17.61 -11.52 5.99
N GLU A 224 17.93 -10.71 5.00
CA GLU A 224 19.11 -9.83 5.04
C GLU A 224 18.95 -8.78 6.15
N ASN A 225 20.00 -8.59 6.96
CA ASN A 225 19.92 -7.64 8.06
C ASN A 225 20.38 -6.24 7.63
N HIS A 226 19.51 -5.51 6.94
CA HIS A 226 19.76 -4.11 6.61
C HIS A 226 19.85 -3.24 7.87
N SER A 227 20.77 -2.26 7.86
CA SER A 227 20.90 -1.30 8.95
C SER A 227 19.66 -0.39 9.05
N PRO A 228 19.41 0.22 10.23
CA PRO A 228 18.34 1.20 10.37
C PRO A 228 18.41 2.33 9.33
N GLU A 229 19.60 2.79 8.98
CA GLU A 229 19.83 3.85 7.99
C GLU A 229 19.40 3.41 6.59
N ALA A 230 19.81 2.21 6.16
CA ALA A 230 19.41 1.66 4.87
C ALA A 230 17.89 1.43 4.77
N LEU A 231 17.25 1.04 5.88
CA LEU A 231 15.80 0.88 5.94
C LEU A 231 15.06 2.22 5.83
N ARG A 232 15.52 3.26 6.51
CA ARG A 232 14.94 4.62 6.40
C ARG A 232 15.05 5.15 4.98
N GLU A 233 16.24 5.01 4.39
CA GLU A 233 16.49 5.40 3.01
C GLU A 233 15.57 4.67 2.01
N TYR A 234 15.28 3.38 2.25
CA TYR A 234 14.35 2.61 1.44
C TYR A 234 12.88 3.01 1.66
N MET A 235 12.51 3.34 2.90
CA MET A 235 11.14 3.75 3.27
C MET A 235 10.84 5.20 2.90
N GLY A 236 11.83 5.99 2.50
CA GLY A 236 11.69 7.43 2.23
C GLY A 236 11.52 8.25 3.51
N GLU A 237 12.04 7.75 4.65
CA GLU A 237 12.02 8.37 5.98
C GLU A 237 13.36 9.04 6.32
#